data_AF-A0A5C5VB07-F1
#
_entry.id   AF-A0A5C5VB07-F1
#
_cell.length_a   1.000
_cell.length_b   1.000
_cell.length_c   1.000
_cell.angle_alpha   90.00
_cell.angle_beta   90.00
_cell.angle_gamma   90.00
#
_symmetry.space_group_name_H-M   'P 1'
#
loop_
_entity.id
_entity.type
_entity.pdbx_description
1 polymer ?
#
loop_
_entity_poly.entity_id
_entity_poly.type
_entity_poly.pdbx_seq_one_letter_code
_entity_poly.pdbx_strand_id
1 'polypeptide(L)'
;MGSRGERQIIAGNLVLPINCSPLRRCVGLLAWFVLGLVVAHPAAAADSDWAPRPVDRAGLPNAYWITDKVISGASPLGDEGFESLERLGVKTVISVDGAKPDLATARAHGLRYVHLPHGYDGVPAVRSKELAKAVRDLPGPIYIHCHHGKHRSPAAATVACVGAGTLPAEHALVVLKTAGTSASYRGLYASAERAETLTNAVLDAVAAKFPETVEPPKMVKAMTDLEHSLEHLRAIEQAGWATPANHPDLAPDHEALLLREHYTEMKRLEETRRQPAGFQQLLQQGEDAAMQLERALFDARTAERREAAARAFAAVQKNCKQCHTEHRDRPMEQSAGTLEPVAPGTLDPAAAGH
;
A
#
# COMPACT_ATOMS: atom_id res chain seq x y z
N MET A 1 -56.42 37.77 4.08
CA MET A 1 -57.24 38.95 4.44
C MET A 1 -56.29 39.96 5.07
N GLY A 2 -55.81 40.98 4.34
CA GLY A 2 -56.48 42.27 4.07
C GLY A 2 -56.13 43.23 5.23
N SER A 3 -55.70 44.48 5.09
CA SER A 3 -55.61 45.48 4.01
C SER A 3 -54.45 46.43 4.36
N ARG A 4 -53.63 46.92 3.41
CA ARG A 4 -53.77 48.20 2.68
C ARG A 4 -54.25 49.42 3.49
N GLY A 5 -53.46 50.50 3.36
CA GLY A 5 -53.75 51.91 3.64
C GLY A 5 -52.47 52.69 3.33
N GLU A 6 -52.14 53.09 2.11
CA GLU A 6 -52.78 54.05 1.17
C GLU A 6 -52.48 55.52 1.50
N ARG A 7 -51.98 56.22 0.46
CA ARG A 7 -52.00 57.67 0.15
C ARG A 7 -50.72 58.48 0.38
N GLN A 8 -50.40 59.54 -0.37
CA GLN A 8 -50.63 60.05 -1.75
C GLN A 8 -50.01 61.48 -1.75
N ILE A 9 -49.76 62.09 -2.93
CA ILE A 9 -49.66 63.56 -3.19
C ILE A 9 -48.25 64.18 -3.00
N ILE A 10 -47.46 64.43 -4.05
CA ILE A 10 -47.46 65.51 -5.10
C ILE A 10 -46.89 66.85 -4.58
N ALA A 11 -46.01 67.42 -5.42
CA ALA A 11 -45.82 68.85 -5.73
C ALA A 11 -44.45 69.43 -5.34
N GLY A 12 -43.86 70.17 -6.29
CA GLY A 12 -42.84 71.16 -5.94
C GLY A 12 -41.80 71.40 -7.03
N ASN A 13 -42.26 71.77 -8.23
CA ASN A 13 -41.42 72.26 -9.30
C ASN A 13 -40.98 73.71 -9.00
N LEU A 14 -39.89 74.14 -9.64
CA LEU A 14 -39.64 75.49 -10.18
C LEU A 14 -38.79 76.53 -9.38
N VAL A 15 -37.75 76.98 -10.11
CA VAL A 15 -37.11 78.32 -10.20
C VAL A 15 -36.03 78.73 -9.18
N LEU A 16 -34.77 78.61 -9.65
CA LEU A 16 -33.64 79.59 -9.67
C LEU A 16 -33.97 81.03 -9.17
N PRO A 17 -33.03 81.88 -8.67
CA PRO A 17 -31.82 82.21 -9.45
C PRO A 17 -30.59 82.83 -8.70
N ILE A 18 -29.56 83.13 -9.50
CA ILE A 18 -28.47 84.15 -9.42
C ILE A 18 -27.29 84.03 -8.42
N ASN A 19 -26.10 84.10 -9.02
CA ASN A 19 -24.85 84.76 -8.61
C ASN A 19 -23.97 84.15 -7.51
N CYS A 20 -22.79 83.66 -7.92
CA CYS A 20 -21.51 84.35 -7.77
C CYS A 20 -20.36 83.36 -8.02
N SER A 21 -19.41 83.73 -8.86
CA SER A 21 -18.11 83.07 -9.01
C SER A 21 -17.16 83.54 -7.88
N PRO A 22 -15.89 83.08 -7.75
CA PRO A 22 -15.18 81.94 -8.34
C PRO A 22 -14.37 81.14 -7.27
N LEU A 23 -13.49 80.22 -7.73
CA LEU A 23 -12.45 79.48 -6.99
C LEU A 23 -12.91 78.39 -6.00
N ARG A 24 -12.65 77.12 -6.34
CA ARG A 24 -11.98 76.15 -5.45
C ARG A 24 -11.58 74.85 -6.17
N ARG A 25 -10.26 74.73 -6.37
CA ARG A 25 -9.40 73.56 -6.16
C ARG A 25 -9.91 72.18 -6.62
N CYS A 26 -9.27 71.68 -7.67
CA CYS A 26 -9.20 70.26 -8.02
C CYS A 26 -8.68 69.44 -6.83
N VAL A 27 -9.48 68.48 -6.36
CA VAL A 27 -9.01 67.36 -5.53
C VAL A 27 -9.08 66.13 -6.42
N GLY A 28 -7.93 65.67 -6.89
CA GLY A 28 -7.78 64.40 -7.59
C GLY A 28 -7.89 63.25 -6.59
N LEU A 29 -8.81 62.32 -6.84
CA LEU A 29 -8.83 61.01 -6.21
C LEU A 29 -7.70 60.15 -6.79
N LEU A 30 -6.66 59.90 -5.98
CA LEU A 30 -5.66 58.86 -6.23
C LEU A 30 -6.15 57.55 -5.60
N ALA A 31 -6.74 56.69 -6.41
CA ALA A 31 -7.03 55.30 -6.04
C ALA A 31 -5.71 54.51 -6.03
N TRP A 32 -5.27 54.08 -4.84
CA TRP A 32 -4.15 53.17 -4.68
C TRP A 32 -4.59 51.73 -5.00
N PHE A 33 -4.28 51.26 -6.21
CA PHE A 33 -4.27 49.84 -6.53
C PHE A 33 -2.98 49.23 -5.99
N VAL A 34 -3.05 48.58 -4.82
CA VAL A 34 -1.96 47.68 -4.37
C VAL A 34 -2.10 46.39 -5.17
N LEU A 35 -1.40 46.33 -6.30
CA LEU A 35 -1.23 45.09 -7.06
C LEU A 35 -0.27 44.21 -6.27
N GLY A 36 -0.82 43.26 -5.50
CA GLY A 36 -0.05 42.21 -4.85
C GLY A 36 0.68 41.38 -5.89
N LEU A 37 2.01 41.57 -5.97
CA LEU A 37 2.88 40.76 -6.78
C LEU A 37 2.96 39.37 -6.13
N VAL A 38 2.09 38.45 -6.55
CA VAL A 38 2.26 37.03 -6.26
C VAL A 38 3.48 36.57 -7.07
N VAL A 39 4.64 36.53 -6.43
CA VAL A 39 5.82 35.86 -6.98
C VAL A 39 5.51 34.36 -6.93
N ALA A 40 4.92 33.85 -8.00
CA ALA A 40 4.88 32.42 -8.27
C ALA A 40 6.35 31.97 -8.33
N HIS A 41 6.80 31.25 -7.31
CA HIS A 41 8.05 30.52 -7.39
C HIS A 41 7.85 29.49 -8.52
N PRO A 42 8.68 29.50 -9.57
CA PRO A 42 8.62 28.45 -10.55
C PRO A 42 8.89 27.15 -9.82
N ALA A 43 7.96 26.19 -9.91
CA ALA A 43 8.29 24.80 -9.63
C ALA A 43 9.52 24.49 -10.48
N ALA A 44 10.63 24.12 -9.82
CA ALA A 44 11.83 23.71 -10.52
C ALA A 44 11.41 22.61 -11.50
N ALA A 45 11.48 22.88 -12.80
CA ALA A 45 11.34 21.85 -13.81
C ALA A 45 12.48 20.85 -13.53
N ALA A 46 12.14 19.65 -13.08
CA ALA A 46 13.16 18.65 -12.82
C ALA A 46 13.77 18.20 -14.15
N ASP A 47 15.03 17.77 -14.09
CA ASP A 47 15.70 17.12 -15.21
C ASP A 47 14.88 15.91 -15.66
N SER A 48 14.52 15.88 -16.95
CA SER A 48 13.78 14.78 -17.58
C SER A 48 14.52 13.43 -17.58
N ASP A 49 15.77 13.42 -17.12
CA ASP A 49 16.71 12.31 -17.26
C ASP A 49 17.00 11.57 -15.93
N TRP A 50 16.32 11.96 -14.84
CA TRP A 50 16.51 11.27 -13.56
C TRP A 50 15.98 9.82 -13.60
N ALA A 51 16.76 8.89 -13.05
CA ALA A 51 16.34 7.49 -12.86
C ALA A 51 16.99 6.87 -11.60
N PRO A 52 16.34 5.86 -10.98
CA PRO A 52 16.94 5.08 -9.92
C PRO A 52 18.26 4.44 -10.36
N ARG A 53 19.30 4.51 -9.52
CA ARG A 53 20.63 3.95 -9.84
C ARG A 53 20.75 2.52 -9.29
N PRO A 54 21.10 1.51 -10.09
CA PRO A 54 21.19 0.13 -9.62
C PRO A 54 22.27 -0.04 -8.54
N VAL A 55 22.01 -0.95 -7.61
CA VAL A 55 22.95 -1.40 -6.58
C VAL A 55 23.32 -2.84 -6.89
N ASP A 56 24.52 -3.04 -7.43
CA ASP A 56 25.06 -4.36 -7.70
C ASP A 56 25.93 -4.82 -6.51
N ARG A 57 25.31 -5.57 -5.61
CA ARG A 57 25.93 -6.13 -4.40
C ARG A 57 25.36 -7.53 -4.14
N ALA A 58 26.22 -8.41 -3.64
CA ALA A 58 25.84 -9.77 -3.32
C ALA A 58 24.75 -9.80 -2.24
N GLY A 59 23.81 -10.73 -2.38
CA GLY A 59 22.69 -10.85 -1.45
C GLY A 59 21.68 -9.69 -1.44
N LEU A 60 21.77 -8.70 -2.37
CA LEU A 60 20.81 -7.59 -2.50
C LEU A 60 20.09 -7.57 -3.86
N PRO A 61 19.12 -8.48 -4.09
CA PRO A 61 18.39 -8.52 -5.35
C PRO A 61 17.55 -7.26 -5.58
N ASN A 62 17.48 -6.82 -6.83
CA ASN A 62 16.60 -5.73 -7.28
C ASN A 62 16.76 -4.42 -6.48
N ALA A 63 17.98 -4.12 -6.03
CA ALA A 63 18.27 -2.95 -5.22
C ALA A 63 18.61 -1.72 -6.08
N TYR A 64 18.03 -0.57 -5.74
CA TYR A 64 18.24 0.70 -6.43
C TYR A 64 18.32 1.87 -5.44
N TRP A 65 19.30 2.75 -5.63
CA TRP A 65 19.30 4.08 -5.02
C TRP A 65 18.16 4.91 -5.62
N ILE A 66 17.23 5.32 -4.76
CA ILE A 66 16.11 6.22 -5.08
C ILE A 66 16.48 7.67 -4.76
N THR A 67 17.24 7.88 -3.70
CA THR A 67 17.88 9.16 -3.38
C THR A 67 19.26 8.86 -2.84
N ASP A 68 20.08 9.87 -2.53
CA ASP A 68 21.38 9.60 -1.88
C ASP A 68 21.25 9.05 -0.45
N LYS A 69 20.04 9.10 0.13
CA LYS A 69 19.74 8.55 1.46
C LYS A 69 18.96 7.23 1.41
N VAL A 70 18.23 6.92 0.33
CA VAL A 70 17.27 5.81 0.32
C VAL A 70 17.58 4.82 -0.80
N ILE A 71 17.67 3.54 -0.42
CA ILE A 71 17.74 2.38 -1.31
C ILE A 71 16.42 1.61 -1.18
N SER A 72 15.86 1.15 -2.29
CA SER A 72 14.75 0.19 -2.32
C SER A 72 15.24 -1.13 -2.90
N GLY A 73 14.88 -2.28 -2.30
CA GLY A 73 15.27 -3.58 -2.84
C GLY A 73 14.52 -4.78 -2.26
N ALA A 74 14.99 -5.98 -2.59
CA ALA A 74 14.48 -7.23 -2.03
C ALA A 74 14.99 -7.46 -0.61
N SER A 75 14.46 -8.48 0.07
CA SER A 75 14.96 -8.86 1.38
C SER A 75 16.43 -9.27 1.27
N PRO A 76 17.31 -8.82 2.18
CA PRO A 76 18.71 -9.25 2.16
C PRO A 76 18.79 -10.77 2.28
N LEU A 77 19.56 -11.40 1.39
CA LEU A 77 19.68 -12.86 1.34
C LEU A 77 20.82 -13.32 2.25
N GLY A 78 20.46 -14.00 3.34
CA GLY A 78 21.42 -14.53 4.30
C GLY A 78 22.36 -13.45 4.88
N ASP A 79 23.44 -13.91 5.50
CA ASP A 79 24.46 -13.05 6.12
C ASP A 79 25.14 -12.11 5.10
N GLU A 80 25.43 -12.61 3.89
CA GLU A 80 26.08 -11.84 2.81
C GLU A 80 25.26 -10.60 2.38
N GLY A 81 23.93 -10.71 2.38
CA GLY A 81 23.06 -9.57 2.11
C GLY A 81 23.19 -8.47 3.16
N PHE A 82 23.25 -8.84 4.45
CA PHE A 82 23.43 -7.88 5.54
C PHE A 82 24.84 -7.28 5.56
N GLU A 83 25.87 -8.08 5.29
CA GLU A 83 27.24 -7.59 5.11
C GLU A 83 27.31 -6.56 3.97
N SER A 84 26.62 -6.81 2.86
CA SER A 84 26.53 -5.85 1.75
C SER A 84 25.87 -4.53 2.16
N LEU A 85 24.84 -4.56 3.00
CA LEU A 85 24.23 -3.33 3.55
C LEU A 85 25.19 -2.57 4.45
N GLU A 86 25.93 -3.27 5.31
CA GLU A 86 26.95 -2.68 6.17
C GLU A 86 28.04 -1.98 5.34
N ARG A 87 28.55 -2.64 4.30
CA ARG A 87 29.57 -2.09 3.38
C ARG A 87 29.05 -0.90 2.56
N LEU A 88 27.74 -0.85 2.27
CA LEU A 88 27.08 0.33 1.68
C LEU A 88 26.91 1.48 2.69
N GLY A 89 27.25 1.26 3.96
CA GLY A 89 27.13 2.22 5.03
C GLY A 89 25.71 2.37 5.59
N VAL A 90 24.76 1.50 5.18
CA VAL A 90 23.37 1.54 5.62
C VAL A 90 23.31 1.53 7.15
N LYS A 91 22.47 2.39 7.71
CA LYS A 91 22.28 2.49 9.16
C LYS A 91 20.92 1.98 9.61
N THR A 92 19.91 2.09 8.73
CA THR A 92 18.55 1.67 9.02
C THR A 92 18.01 0.78 7.91
N VAL A 93 17.45 -0.37 8.27
CA VAL A 93 16.68 -1.26 7.40
C VAL A 93 15.19 -1.13 7.76
N ILE A 94 14.35 -0.93 6.75
CA ILE A 94 12.90 -0.85 6.91
C ILE A 94 12.26 -1.99 6.11
N SER A 95 11.71 -3.00 6.80
CA SER A 95 10.83 -3.99 6.16
C SER A 95 9.44 -3.40 6.00
N VAL A 96 8.92 -3.46 4.78
CA VAL A 96 7.51 -3.25 4.47
C VAL A 96 6.78 -4.54 4.10
N ASP A 97 7.44 -5.68 4.27
CA ASP A 97 6.81 -7.00 4.18
C ASP A 97 6.11 -7.37 5.48
N GLY A 98 5.07 -8.21 5.42
CA GLY A 98 4.41 -8.77 6.60
C GLY A 98 5.18 -9.93 7.25
N ALA A 99 6.21 -10.46 6.57
CA ALA A 99 7.10 -11.46 7.13
C ALA A 99 7.91 -10.92 8.33
N LYS A 100 8.16 -11.79 9.31
CA LYS A 100 8.96 -11.44 10.49
C LYS A 100 10.41 -11.12 10.08
N PRO A 101 10.97 -9.97 10.47
CA PRO A 101 12.36 -9.62 10.16
C PRO A 101 13.39 -10.53 10.85
N ASP A 102 14.53 -10.75 10.19
CA ASP A 102 15.72 -11.36 10.79
C ASP A 102 16.50 -10.33 11.62
N LEU A 103 16.04 -10.13 12.86
CA LEU A 103 16.64 -9.18 13.78
C LEU A 103 17.99 -9.65 14.35
N ALA A 104 18.29 -10.95 14.33
CA ALA A 104 19.54 -11.45 14.87
C ALA A 104 20.70 -11.08 13.96
N THR A 105 20.58 -11.39 12.66
CA THR A 105 21.60 -11.08 11.67
C THR A 105 21.76 -9.58 11.48
N ALA A 106 20.66 -8.82 11.44
CA ALA A 106 20.74 -7.36 11.36
C ALA A 106 21.51 -6.72 12.52
N ARG A 107 21.31 -7.19 13.76
CA ARG A 107 22.05 -6.69 14.93
C ARG A 107 23.53 -7.08 14.88
N ALA A 108 23.86 -8.27 14.37
CA ALA A 108 25.24 -8.69 14.18
C ALA A 108 26.03 -7.74 13.26
N HIS A 109 25.35 -7.16 12.26
CA HIS A 109 25.91 -6.14 11.35
C HIS A 109 25.70 -4.69 11.82
N GLY A 110 25.24 -4.48 13.07
CA GLY A 110 25.05 -3.13 13.63
C GLY A 110 23.95 -2.31 12.94
N LEU A 111 22.98 -2.96 12.28
CA LEU A 111 21.90 -2.31 11.56
C LEU A 111 20.69 -2.09 12.47
N ARG A 112 20.13 -0.88 12.47
CA ARG A 112 18.82 -0.62 13.07
C ARG A 112 17.73 -1.23 12.19
N TYR A 113 16.82 -2.00 12.75
CA TYR A 113 15.66 -2.51 12.02
C TYR A 113 14.37 -1.77 12.38
N VAL A 114 13.51 -1.58 11.38
CA VAL A 114 12.16 -1.03 11.52
C VAL A 114 11.20 -1.86 10.68
N HIS A 115 10.04 -2.19 11.22
CA HIS A 115 9.03 -3.02 10.56
C HIS A 115 7.72 -2.23 10.40
N LEU A 116 7.40 -1.88 9.15
CA LEU A 116 6.28 -1.05 8.74
C LEU A 116 5.53 -1.69 7.55
N PRO A 117 4.82 -2.81 7.74
CA PRO A 117 4.21 -3.60 6.66
C PRO A 117 2.96 -2.98 6.05
N HIS A 118 2.85 -2.96 4.72
CA HIS A 118 1.62 -2.56 4.03
C HIS A 118 1.21 -3.58 2.95
N GLY A 119 -0.06 -3.50 2.52
CA GLY A 119 -0.65 -4.39 1.52
C GLY A 119 -0.34 -3.98 0.08
N TYR A 120 -0.82 -4.80 -0.87
CA TYR A 120 -0.77 -4.51 -2.30
C TYR A 120 -1.87 -3.54 -2.77
N ASP A 121 -2.87 -3.30 -1.91
CA ASP A 121 -3.97 -2.36 -2.10
C ASP A 121 -3.55 -0.90 -1.92
N GLY A 122 -2.37 -0.67 -1.33
CA GLY A 122 -1.73 0.64 -1.26
C GLY A 122 -0.91 0.86 0.00
N VAL A 123 -0.39 2.08 0.13
CA VAL A 123 0.27 2.57 1.35
C VAL A 123 -0.73 3.45 2.11
N PRO A 124 -1.24 3.01 3.28
CA PRO A 124 -2.22 3.78 4.05
C PRO A 124 -1.68 5.16 4.45
N ALA A 125 -2.53 6.19 4.53
CA ALA A 125 -2.08 7.56 4.83
C ALA A 125 -1.27 7.70 6.14
N VAL A 126 -1.63 6.95 7.19
CA VAL A 126 -0.85 6.89 8.43
C VAL A 126 0.54 6.31 8.17
N ARG A 127 0.62 5.23 7.40
CA ARG A 127 1.86 4.58 7.02
C ARG A 127 2.72 5.45 6.12
N SER A 128 2.13 6.20 5.19
CA SER A 128 2.84 7.17 4.35
C SER A 128 3.57 8.20 5.20
N LYS A 129 2.90 8.73 6.24
CA LYS A 129 3.48 9.68 7.19
C LYS A 129 4.59 9.05 8.05
N GLU A 130 4.40 7.82 8.52
CA GLU A 130 5.42 7.08 9.26
C GLU A 130 6.68 6.85 8.42
N LEU A 131 6.52 6.39 7.17
CA LEU A 131 7.62 6.15 6.23
C LEU A 131 8.36 7.44 5.87
N ALA A 132 7.64 8.53 5.57
CA ALA A 132 8.24 9.83 5.30
C ALA A 132 9.00 10.36 6.53
N LYS A 133 8.44 10.22 7.73
CA LYS A 133 9.14 10.56 8.97
C LYS A 133 10.38 9.69 9.19
N ALA A 134 10.32 8.40 8.88
CA ALA A 134 11.47 7.50 8.98
C ALA A 134 12.60 7.97 8.05
N VAL A 135 12.28 8.30 6.79
CA VAL A 135 13.25 8.83 5.83
C VAL A 135 13.84 10.16 6.28
N ARG A 136 13.04 11.06 6.87
CA ARG A 136 13.53 12.34 7.40
C ARG A 136 14.43 12.16 8.63
N ASP A 137 13.96 11.42 9.63
CA ASP A 137 14.50 11.46 11.00
C ASP A 137 15.53 10.35 11.30
N LEU A 138 15.45 9.19 10.63
CA LEU A 138 16.34 8.08 10.96
C LEU A 138 17.73 8.23 10.31
N PRO A 139 18.77 7.66 10.94
CA PRO A 139 20.11 7.61 10.36
C PRO A 139 20.09 6.89 9.02
N GLY A 140 20.69 7.53 8.00
CA GLY A 140 20.85 6.95 6.68
C GLY A 140 22.31 6.54 6.38
N PRO A 141 22.55 5.88 5.23
CA PRO A 141 21.58 5.43 4.24
C PRO A 141 20.54 4.43 4.79
N ILE A 142 19.33 4.46 4.22
CA ILE A 142 18.17 3.66 4.61
C ILE A 142 17.89 2.65 3.52
N TYR A 143 17.76 1.38 3.87
CA TYR A 143 17.37 0.30 2.97
C TYR A 143 15.92 -0.11 3.23
N ILE A 144 15.02 0.23 2.32
CA ILE A 144 13.61 -0.19 2.36
C ILE A 144 13.47 -1.48 1.54
N HIS A 145 12.83 -2.50 2.10
CA HIS A 145 12.64 -3.76 1.37
C HIS A 145 11.28 -4.41 1.58
N CYS A 146 10.92 -5.27 0.63
CA CYS A 146 9.89 -6.29 0.77
C CYS A 146 10.49 -7.64 0.35
N HIS A 147 9.70 -8.69 0.13
CA HIS A 147 10.23 -10.00 -0.25
C HIS A 147 11.09 -9.94 -1.52
N HIS A 148 10.51 -9.56 -2.67
CA HIS A 148 11.20 -9.51 -3.97
C HIS A 148 11.73 -8.12 -4.38
N GLY A 149 11.41 -7.07 -3.63
CA GLY A 149 11.84 -5.70 -3.94
C GLY A 149 11.21 -5.08 -5.18
N LYS A 150 10.22 -5.73 -5.80
CA LYS A 150 9.61 -5.28 -7.06
C LYS A 150 8.32 -4.49 -6.90
N HIS A 151 7.67 -4.56 -5.74
CA HIS A 151 6.27 -4.12 -5.59
C HIS A 151 6.10 -3.20 -4.38
N ARG A 152 5.91 -3.77 -3.18
CA ARG A 152 5.69 -3.01 -1.94
C ARG A 152 6.86 -2.08 -1.63
N SER A 153 8.10 -2.57 -1.75
CA SER A 153 9.31 -1.77 -1.50
C SER A 153 9.40 -0.49 -2.34
N PRO A 154 9.37 -0.53 -3.69
CA PRO A 154 9.47 0.70 -4.49
C PRO A 154 8.28 1.63 -4.26
N ALA A 155 7.07 1.11 -4.01
CA ALA A 155 5.92 1.95 -3.66
C ALA A 155 6.12 2.68 -2.32
N ALA A 156 6.55 1.96 -1.28
CA ALA A 156 6.87 2.54 0.02
C ALA A 156 8.01 3.56 -0.08
N ALA A 157 9.09 3.23 -0.78
CA ALA A 157 10.23 4.11 -0.96
C ALA A 157 9.84 5.39 -1.69
N THR A 158 9.04 5.30 -2.76
CA THR A 158 8.50 6.47 -3.47
C THR A 158 7.67 7.34 -2.53
N VAL A 159 6.66 6.76 -1.86
CA VAL A 159 5.79 7.50 -0.93
C VAL A 159 6.60 8.16 0.19
N ALA A 160 7.60 7.46 0.72
CA ALA A 160 8.48 7.97 1.77
C ALA A 160 9.33 9.15 1.28
N CYS A 161 9.97 9.01 0.11
CA CYS A 161 10.89 10.01 -0.41
C CYS A 161 10.15 11.26 -0.87
N VAL A 162 9.02 11.11 -1.58
CA VAL A 162 8.14 12.23 -1.95
C VAL A 162 7.59 12.91 -0.71
N GLY A 163 7.04 12.13 0.24
CA GLY A 163 6.53 12.68 1.50
C GLY A 163 7.57 13.43 2.32
N ALA A 164 8.83 13.00 2.29
CA ALA A 164 9.95 13.68 2.94
C ALA A 164 10.52 14.85 2.12
N GLY A 165 10.02 15.11 0.91
CA GLY A 165 10.50 16.17 0.03
C GLY A 165 11.88 15.89 -0.59
N THR A 166 12.30 14.63 -0.66
CA THR A 166 13.61 14.19 -1.19
C THR A 166 13.55 13.62 -2.61
N LEU A 167 12.33 13.40 -3.12
CA LEU A 167 12.07 12.96 -4.49
C LEU A 167 10.89 13.79 -5.05
N PRO A 168 11.02 14.42 -6.23
CA PRO A 168 9.89 15.03 -6.93
C PRO A 168 8.78 14.01 -7.25
N ALA A 169 7.52 14.41 -7.08
CA ALA A 169 6.37 13.52 -7.32
C ALA A 169 6.28 13.00 -8.76
N GLU A 170 6.78 13.75 -9.75
CA GLU A 170 6.83 13.35 -11.16
C GLU A 170 7.70 12.12 -11.43
N HIS A 171 8.67 11.83 -10.55
CA HIS A 171 9.54 10.66 -10.66
C HIS A 171 8.93 9.39 -10.04
N ALA A 172 7.77 9.50 -9.37
CA ALA A 172 7.14 8.41 -8.64
C ALA A 172 6.96 7.15 -9.49
N LEU A 173 6.43 7.30 -10.72
CA LEU A 173 6.18 6.18 -11.61
C LEU A 173 7.45 5.58 -12.22
N VAL A 174 8.52 6.37 -12.36
CA VAL A 174 9.82 5.89 -12.85
C VAL A 174 10.38 4.87 -11.86
N VAL A 175 10.33 5.15 -10.56
CA VAL A 175 10.77 4.21 -9.51
C VAL A 175 10.07 2.85 -9.63
N LEU A 176 8.74 2.87 -9.71
CA LEU A 176 7.94 1.63 -9.76
C LEU A 176 8.24 0.83 -11.03
N LYS A 177 8.36 1.49 -12.18
CA LYS A 177 8.66 0.85 -13.47
C LYS A 177 10.07 0.26 -13.49
N THR A 178 11.06 1.00 -13.03
CA THR A 178 12.46 0.53 -12.95
C THR A 178 12.60 -0.70 -12.05
N ALA A 179 11.91 -0.72 -10.92
CA ALA A 179 11.91 -1.87 -10.01
C ALA A 179 11.12 -3.09 -10.53
N GLY A 180 10.37 -2.96 -11.64
CA GLY A 180 9.55 -4.03 -12.20
C GLY A 180 8.21 -4.24 -11.50
N THR A 181 7.60 -3.16 -10.97
CA THR A 181 6.24 -3.22 -10.40
C THR A 181 5.26 -3.68 -11.47
N SER A 182 4.47 -4.72 -11.19
CA SER A 182 3.43 -5.16 -12.11
C SER A 182 2.27 -4.17 -12.13
N ALA A 183 1.81 -3.79 -13.32
CA ALA A 183 0.63 -2.93 -13.52
C ALA A 183 -0.66 -3.50 -12.91
N SER A 184 -0.69 -4.79 -12.56
CA SER A 184 -1.81 -5.42 -11.85
C SER A 184 -2.01 -4.86 -10.43
N TYR A 185 -0.95 -4.39 -9.78
CA TYR A 185 -1.00 -3.82 -8.42
C TYR A 185 -1.43 -2.36 -8.43
N ARG A 186 -2.68 -2.12 -8.84
CA ARG A 186 -3.25 -0.77 -9.02
C ARG A 186 -3.19 0.08 -7.75
N GLY A 187 -3.35 -0.54 -6.58
CA GLY A 187 -3.25 0.15 -5.29
C GLY A 187 -1.87 0.75 -5.00
N LEU A 188 -0.80 0.05 -5.40
CA LEU A 188 0.58 0.54 -5.26
C LEU A 188 0.86 1.74 -6.18
N TYR A 189 0.40 1.65 -7.44
CA TYR A 189 0.49 2.78 -8.38
C TYR A 189 -0.27 4.00 -7.87
N ALA A 190 -1.52 3.82 -7.44
CA ALA A 190 -2.33 4.91 -6.90
C ALA A 190 -1.68 5.57 -5.67
N SER A 191 -0.99 4.79 -4.84
CA SER A 191 -0.26 5.32 -3.68
C SER A 191 0.94 6.18 -4.09
N ALA A 192 1.70 5.74 -5.10
CA ALA A 192 2.83 6.47 -5.62
C ALA A 192 2.41 7.76 -6.35
N GLU A 193 1.35 7.71 -7.17
CA GLU A 193 0.84 8.85 -7.94
C GLU A 193 0.25 9.96 -7.05
N ARG A 194 -0.36 9.60 -5.91
CA ARG A 194 -0.93 10.54 -4.95
C ARG A 194 0.04 10.96 -3.86
N ALA A 195 1.29 10.53 -3.93
CA ALA A 195 2.28 10.94 -2.95
C ALA A 195 2.56 12.44 -3.08
N GLU A 196 2.52 13.15 -1.96
CA GLU A 196 2.73 14.59 -1.89
C GLU A 196 3.71 14.92 -0.76
N THR A 197 4.48 15.99 -0.93
CA THR A 197 5.40 16.48 0.09
C THR A 197 4.64 16.87 1.36
N LEU A 198 5.04 16.29 2.49
CA LEU A 198 4.46 16.59 3.79
C LEU A 198 5.22 17.74 4.46
N THR A 199 4.50 18.62 5.16
CA THR A 199 5.14 19.69 5.92
C THR A 199 5.85 19.14 7.16
N ASN A 200 6.89 19.83 7.62
CA ASN A 200 7.59 19.45 8.86
C ASN A 200 6.64 19.35 10.05
N ALA A 201 5.67 20.27 10.18
CA ALA A 201 4.67 20.24 11.23
C ALA A 201 3.83 18.95 11.22
N VAL A 202 3.45 18.45 10.02
CA VAL A 202 2.74 17.17 9.89
C VAL A 202 3.63 16.02 10.35
N LEU A 203 4.89 15.97 9.91
CA LEU A 203 5.82 14.90 10.27
C LEU A 203 6.24 14.94 11.75
N ASP A 204 6.31 16.12 12.37
CA ASP A 204 6.62 16.28 13.79
C ASP A 204 5.46 15.79 14.67
N ALA A 205 4.22 15.93 14.20
CA ALA A 205 3.04 15.46 14.90
C ALA A 205 2.83 13.92 14.84
N VAL A 206 3.56 13.20 13.98
CA VAL A 206 3.44 11.74 13.88
C VAL A 206 4.16 11.09 15.06
N ALA A 207 3.41 10.41 15.93
CA ALA A 207 3.93 9.61 17.04
C ALA A 207 4.49 8.25 16.56
N ALA A 208 5.47 8.26 15.65
CA ALA A 208 6.07 7.03 15.10
C ALA A 208 7.07 6.42 16.11
N LYS A 209 6.79 5.19 16.55
CA LYS A 209 7.68 4.42 17.43
C LYS A 209 8.76 3.61 16.70
N PHE A 210 8.61 3.43 15.38
CA PHE A 210 9.49 2.62 14.53
C PHE A 210 9.85 1.26 15.15
N PRO A 211 8.86 0.39 15.41
CA PRO A 211 9.08 -0.89 16.06
C PRO A 211 9.97 -1.79 15.19
N GLU A 212 10.81 -2.61 15.81
CA GLU A 212 11.66 -3.58 15.09
C GLU A 212 10.84 -4.77 14.55
N THR A 213 9.69 -5.05 15.17
CA THR A 213 8.75 -6.08 14.72
C THR A 213 7.31 -5.64 14.99
N VAL A 214 6.40 -6.03 14.11
CA VAL A 214 4.96 -5.98 14.35
C VAL A 214 4.39 -7.37 14.11
N GLU A 215 3.36 -7.73 14.85
CA GLU A 215 2.63 -8.98 14.60
C GLU A 215 1.77 -8.78 13.34
N PRO A 216 1.92 -9.62 12.30
CA PRO A 216 1.09 -9.48 11.11
C PRO A 216 -0.38 -9.83 11.43
N PRO A 217 -1.35 -9.24 10.70
CA PRO A 217 -2.73 -9.69 10.77
C PRO A 217 -2.83 -11.19 10.51
N LYS A 218 -3.77 -11.87 11.18
CA LYS A 218 -3.92 -13.32 11.07
C LYS A 218 -4.20 -13.77 9.64
N MET A 219 -4.93 -12.96 8.86
CA MET A 219 -5.17 -13.25 7.46
C MET A 219 -3.88 -13.18 6.62
N VAL A 220 -2.98 -12.24 6.91
CA VAL A 220 -1.67 -12.17 6.25
C VAL A 220 -0.86 -13.43 6.53
N LYS A 221 -0.82 -13.88 7.79
CA LYS A 221 -0.15 -15.14 8.14
C LYS A 221 -0.76 -16.33 7.38
N ALA A 222 -2.09 -16.44 7.36
CA ALA A 222 -2.77 -17.53 6.65
C ALA A 222 -2.47 -17.53 5.15
N MET A 223 -2.38 -16.35 4.53
CA MET A 223 -2.01 -16.22 3.12
C MET A 223 -0.54 -16.60 2.85
N THR A 224 0.37 -16.32 3.77
CA THR A 224 1.76 -16.79 3.69
C THR A 224 1.84 -18.31 3.83
N ASP A 225 1.11 -18.90 4.78
CA ASP A 225 1.07 -20.36 4.94
C ASP A 225 0.50 -21.03 3.66
N LEU A 226 -0.56 -20.47 3.07
CA LEU A 226 -1.11 -20.91 1.77
C LEU A 226 -0.09 -20.84 0.64
N GLU A 227 0.68 -19.75 0.57
CA GLU A 227 1.70 -19.57 -0.47
C GLU A 227 2.80 -20.63 -0.39
N HIS A 228 3.27 -20.96 0.82
CA HIS A 228 4.25 -22.04 1.01
C HIS A 228 3.72 -23.39 0.53
N SER A 229 2.48 -23.76 0.88
CA SER A 229 1.87 -24.99 0.36
C SER A 229 1.73 -24.98 -1.17
N LEU A 230 1.42 -23.83 -1.78
CA LEU A 230 1.40 -23.71 -3.24
C LEU A 230 2.79 -23.90 -3.86
N GLU A 231 3.86 -23.41 -3.23
CA GLU A 231 5.24 -23.64 -3.69
C GLU A 231 5.63 -25.11 -3.62
N HIS A 232 5.31 -25.79 -2.53
CA HIS A 232 5.50 -27.24 -2.44
C HIS A 232 4.71 -27.99 -3.52
N LEU A 233 3.45 -27.62 -3.74
CA LEU A 233 2.61 -28.21 -4.78
C LEU A 233 3.14 -27.94 -6.20
N ARG A 234 3.78 -26.79 -6.45
CA ARG A 234 4.48 -26.54 -7.72
C ARG A 234 5.70 -27.46 -7.89
N ALA A 235 6.46 -27.72 -6.82
CA ALA A 235 7.56 -28.67 -6.87
C ALA A 235 7.05 -30.10 -7.17
N ILE A 236 5.94 -30.50 -6.54
CA ILE A 236 5.25 -31.77 -6.82
C ILE A 236 4.72 -31.84 -8.26
N GLU A 237 4.12 -30.76 -8.77
CA GLU A 237 3.69 -30.65 -10.17
C GLU A 237 4.88 -30.86 -11.14
N GLN A 238 6.01 -30.21 -10.88
CA GLN A 238 7.24 -30.36 -11.66
C GLN A 238 7.82 -31.77 -11.59
N ALA A 239 7.59 -32.48 -10.48
CA ALA A 239 7.91 -33.90 -10.31
C ALA A 239 6.85 -34.84 -10.91
N GLY A 240 5.87 -34.31 -11.67
CA GLY A 240 4.84 -35.11 -12.34
C GLY A 240 3.77 -35.67 -11.39
N TRP A 241 3.46 -34.92 -10.32
CA TRP A 241 2.53 -35.30 -9.24
C TRP A 241 3.04 -36.45 -8.37
N ALA A 242 4.36 -36.55 -8.22
CA ALA A 242 5.05 -37.46 -7.32
C ALA A 242 5.89 -36.68 -6.30
N THR A 243 6.34 -37.35 -5.25
CA THR A 243 7.28 -36.77 -4.28
C THR A 243 8.57 -36.35 -4.99
N PRO A 244 8.99 -35.07 -4.90
CA PRO A 244 10.24 -34.60 -5.51
C PRO A 244 11.47 -35.29 -4.91
N ALA A 245 12.44 -35.66 -5.76
CA ALA A 245 13.64 -36.39 -5.31
C ALA A 245 14.54 -35.59 -4.35
N ASN A 246 14.54 -34.26 -4.46
CA ASN A 246 15.26 -33.34 -3.59
C ASN A 246 14.49 -32.94 -2.33
N HIS A 247 13.22 -33.33 -2.22
CA HIS A 247 12.34 -33.06 -1.06
C HIS A 247 11.48 -34.29 -0.75
N PRO A 248 12.10 -35.35 -0.18
CA PRO A 248 11.42 -36.62 0.10
C PRO A 248 10.31 -36.52 1.17
N ASP A 249 10.27 -35.41 1.90
CA ASP A 249 9.28 -35.05 2.91
C ASP A 249 7.97 -34.53 2.31
N LEU A 250 7.97 -34.06 1.06
CA LEU A 250 6.78 -33.53 0.40
C LEU A 250 5.91 -34.67 -0.17
N ALA A 251 5.00 -35.18 0.66
CA ALA A 251 3.96 -36.12 0.24
C ALA A 251 2.83 -35.38 -0.51
N PRO A 252 2.53 -35.72 -1.79
CA PRO A 252 1.58 -34.96 -2.62
C PRO A 252 0.18 -34.77 -2.04
N ASP A 253 -0.40 -35.83 -1.49
CA ASP A 253 -1.71 -35.81 -0.86
C ASP A 253 -1.71 -34.99 0.44
N HIS A 254 -0.63 -35.07 1.21
CA HIS A 254 -0.46 -34.29 2.44
C HIS A 254 -0.37 -32.79 2.16
N GLU A 255 0.43 -32.36 1.18
CA GLU A 255 0.54 -30.93 0.83
C GLU A 255 -0.78 -30.36 0.31
N ALA A 256 -1.56 -31.15 -0.43
CA ALA A 256 -2.90 -30.74 -0.87
C ALA A 256 -3.90 -30.69 0.29
N LEU A 257 -3.80 -31.60 1.27
CA LEU A 257 -4.57 -31.52 2.51
C LEU A 257 -4.22 -30.24 3.28
N LEU A 258 -2.94 -29.95 3.49
CA LEU A 258 -2.49 -28.72 4.15
C LEU A 258 -3.05 -27.46 3.47
N LEU A 259 -2.98 -27.40 2.14
CA LEU A 259 -3.60 -26.32 1.37
C LEU A 259 -5.09 -26.17 1.69
N ARG A 260 -5.86 -27.27 1.72
CA ARG A 260 -7.29 -27.24 2.08
C ARG A 260 -7.50 -26.74 3.51
N GLU A 261 -6.74 -27.27 4.47
CA GLU A 261 -6.87 -26.89 5.89
C GLU A 261 -6.54 -25.40 6.09
N HIS A 262 -5.57 -24.84 5.37
CA HIS A 262 -5.29 -23.40 5.42
C HIS A 262 -6.49 -22.56 4.96
N TYR A 263 -7.20 -22.97 3.90
CA TYR A 263 -8.47 -22.33 3.52
C TYR A 263 -9.52 -22.46 4.64
N THR A 264 -9.69 -23.66 5.20
CA THR A 264 -10.64 -23.93 6.28
C THR A 264 -10.38 -23.05 7.51
N GLU A 265 -9.12 -22.92 7.93
CA GLU A 265 -8.75 -22.06 9.07
C GLU A 265 -8.91 -20.57 8.73
N MET A 266 -8.55 -20.15 7.52
CA MET A 266 -8.69 -18.76 7.10
C MET A 266 -10.16 -18.29 7.16
N LYS A 267 -11.12 -19.14 6.77
CA LYS A 267 -12.57 -18.88 6.88
C LYS A 267 -13.06 -18.64 8.32
N ARG A 268 -12.31 -19.09 9.33
CA ARG A 268 -12.65 -18.90 10.75
C ARG A 268 -12.15 -17.56 11.31
N LEU A 269 -11.27 -16.87 10.60
CA LEU A 269 -10.75 -15.58 11.03
C LEU A 269 -11.85 -14.51 10.97
N GLU A 270 -11.95 -13.72 12.03
CA GLU A 270 -12.92 -12.62 12.11
C GLU A 270 -12.69 -11.56 11.02
N GLU A 271 -11.43 -11.28 10.69
CA GLU A 271 -11.04 -10.39 9.59
C GLU A 271 -11.57 -10.89 8.25
N THR A 272 -11.48 -12.19 8.02
CA THR A 272 -11.98 -12.85 6.83
C THR A 272 -13.50 -12.82 6.81
N ARG A 273 -14.20 -13.15 7.90
CA ARG A 273 -15.68 -13.14 7.98
C ARG A 273 -16.32 -11.78 7.70
N ARG A 274 -15.60 -10.69 7.96
CA ARG A 274 -16.05 -9.31 7.67
C ARG A 274 -15.85 -8.89 6.21
N GLN A 275 -15.18 -9.70 5.39
CA GLN A 275 -15.01 -9.41 3.98
C GLN A 275 -16.32 -9.57 3.20
N PRO A 276 -16.51 -8.84 2.08
CA PRO A 276 -17.74 -8.87 1.29
C PRO A 276 -18.11 -10.28 0.78
N ALA A 277 -19.38 -10.47 0.42
CA ALA A 277 -19.91 -11.76 -0.04
C ALA A 277 -19.09 -12.36 -1.21
N GLY A 278 -18.64 -11.53 -2.16
CA GLY A 278 -17.79 -11.98 -3.27
C GLY A 278 -16.44 -12.57 -2.80
N PHE A 279 -15.85 -12.00 -1.75
CA PHE A 279 -14.63 -12.55 -1.14
C PHE A 279 -14.91 -13.90 -0.49
N GLN A 280 -16.00 -14.02 0.29
CA GLN A 280 -16.40 -15.29 0.91
C GLN A 280 -16.61 -16.39 -0.12
N GLN A 281 -17.27 -16.04 -1.23
CA GLN A 281 -17.53 -16.96 -2.33
C GLN A 281 -16.24 -17.44 -2.97
N LEU A 282 -15.30 -16.55 -3.28
CA LEU A 282 -14.00 -16.92 -3.84
C LEU A 282 -13.20 -17.78 -2.86
N LEU A 283 -13.30 -17.51 -1.56
CA LEU A 283 -12.63 -18.29 -0.53
C LEU A 283 -13.18 -19.72 -0.43
N GLN A 284 -14.51 -19.88 -0.50
CA GLN A 284 -15.15 -21.19 -0.57
C GLN A 284 -14.73 -21.95 -1.84
N GLN A 285 -14.73 -21.27 -2.99
CA GLN A 285 -14.31 -21.88 -4.26
C GLN A 285 -12.86 -22.34 -4.23
N GLY A 286 -11.97 -21.60 -3.55
CA GLY A 286 -10.58 -21.99 -3.35
C GLY A 286 -10.46 -23.26 -2.50
N GLU A 287 -11.19 -23.33 -1.39
CA GLU A 287 -11.27 -24.53 -0.53
C GLU A 287 -11.81 -25.75 -1.32
N ASP A 288 -12.88 -25.57 -2.09
CA ASP A 288 -13.48 -26.62 -2.90
C ASP A 288 -12.51 -27.15 -3.97
N ALA A 289 -11.72 -26.26 -4.59
CA ALA A 289 -10.69 -26.63 -5.56
C ALA A 289 -9.51 -27.36 -4.89
N ALA A 290 -9.09 -26.92 -3.69
CA ALA A 290 -8.07 -27.61 -2.90
C ALA A 290 -8.52 -29.02 -2.50
N MET A 291 -9.79 -29.19 -2.09
CA MET A 291 -10.38 -30.51 -1.82
C MET A 291 -10.40 -31.41 -3.06
N GLN A 292 -10.66 -30.86 -4.25
CA GLN A 292 -10.58 -31.64 -5.50
C GLN A 292 -9.14 -32.08 -5.80
N LEU A 293 -8.17 -31.21 -5.54
CA LEU A 293 -6.75 -31.51 -5.72
C LEU A 293 -6.30 -32.64 -4.77
N GLU A 294 -6.62 -32.54 -3.49
CA GLU A 294 -6.34 -33.59 -2.49
C GLU A 294 -6.92 -34.94 -2.92
N ARG A 295 -8.19 -34.99 -3.34
CA ARG A 295 -8.84 -36.22 -3.83
C ARG A 295 -8.17 -36.79 -5.09
N ALA A 296 -7.62 -35.93 -5.94
CA ALA A 296 -6.90 -36.37 -7.12
C ALA A 296 -5.52 -36.95 -6.75
N LEU A 297 -4.86 -36.37 -5.73
CA LEU A 297 -3.52 -36.75 -5.29
C LEU A 297 -3.46 -37.94 -4.35
N PHE A 298 -4.54 -38.24 -3.60
CA PHE A 298 -4.63 -39.41 -2.73
C PHE A 298 -4.28 -40.74 -3.44
N ASP A 299 -4.52 -40.84 -4.76
CA ASP A 299 -4.08 -41.97 -5.58
C ASP A 299 -3.69 -41.54 -7.00
N ALA A 300 -2.67 -40.68 -7.12
CA ALA A 300 -2.17 -40.17 -8.40
C ALA A 300 -1.40 -41.22 -9.26
N ARG A 301 -1.64 -42.52 -9.07
CA ARG A 301 -0.93 -43.59 -9.80
C ARG A 301 -1.35 -43.69 -11.27
N THR A 302 -2.55 -43.21 -11.63
CA THR A 302 -3.06 -43.27 -13.00
C THR A 302 -2.85 -41.96 -13.76
N ALA A 303 -2.79 -42.02 -15.09
CA ALA A 303 -2.73 -40.82 -15.93
C ALA A 303 -3.96 -39.92 -15.73
N GLU A 304 -5.16 -40.50 -15.64
CA GLU A 304 -6.41 -39.79 -15.40
C GLU A 304 -6.38 -39.00 -14.08
N ARG A 305 -5.83 -39.58 -13.01
CA ARG A 305 -5.71 -38.91 -11.71
C ARG A 305 -4.71 -37.76 -11.75
N ARG A 306 -3.58 -37.93 -12.43
CA ARG A 306 -2.59 -36.85 -12.63
C ARG A 306 -3.16 -35.70 -13.45
N GLU A 307 -3.95 -35.99 -14.48
CA GLU A 307 -4.66 -34.94 -15.22
C GLU A 307 -5.73 -34.23 -14.37
N ALA A 308 -6.44 -34.97 -13.52
CA ALA A 308 -7.39 -34.39 -12.57
C ALA A 308 -6.68 -33.47 -11.55
N ALA A 309 -5.51 -33.87 -11.04
CA ALA A 309 -4.69 -33.05 -10.16
C ALA A 309 -4.23 -31.76 -10.87
N ALA A 310 -3.75 -31.87 -12.11
CA ALA A 310 -3.36 -30.70 -12.90
C ALA A 310 -4.53 -29.72 -13.13
N ARG A 311 -5.72 -30.22 -13.46
CA ARG A 311 -6.91 -29.37 -13.60
C ARG A 311 -7.31 -28.71 -12.29
N ALA A 312 -7.30 -29.44 -11.18
CA ALA A 312 -7.65 -28.91 -9.87
C ALA A 312 -6.63 -27.86 -9.39
N PHE A 313 -5.33 -28.11 -9.57
CA PHE A 313 -4.29 -27.14 -9.21
C PHE A 313 -4.37 -25.86 -10.05
N ALA A 314 -4.60 -26.00 -11.35
CA ALA A 314 -4.85 -24.84 -12.23
C ALA A 314 -6.09 -24.05 -11.77
N ALA A 315 -7.14 -24.73 -11.28
CA ALA A 315 -8.32 -24.08 -10.72
C ALA A 315 -8.00 -23.30 -9.44
N VAL A 316 -7.21 -23.87 -8.52
CA VAL A 316 -6.71 -23.17 -7.33
C VAL A 316 -5.93 -21.91 -7.75
N GLN A 317 -4.93 -22.04 -8.63
CA GLN A 317 -4.11 -20.91 -9.08
C GLN A 317 -4.96 -19.80 -9.72
N LYS A 318 -5.93 -20.18 -10.55
CA LYS A 318 -6.88 -19.24 -11.17
C LYS A 318 -7.73 -18.53 -10.12
N ASN A 319 -8.26 -19.26 -9.13
CA ASN A 319 -9.05 -18.70 -8.04
C ASN A 319 -8.23 -17.73 -7.18
N CYS A 320 -7.00 -18.08 -6.80
CA CYS A 320 -6.09 -17.17 -6.08
C CYS A 320 -5.88 -15.87 -6.86
N LYS A 321 -5.59 -15.96 -8.17
CA LYS A 321 -5.39 -14.78 -9.02
C LYS A 321 -6.65 -13.92 -9.08
N GLN A 322 -7.82 -14.53 -9.21
CA GLN A 322 -9.09 -13.83 -9.26
C GLN A 322 -9.38 -13.10 -7.94
N CYS A 323 -9.31 -13.81 -6.82
CA CYS A 323 -9.51 -13.23 -5.48
C CYS A 323 -8.57 -12.06 -5.20
N HIS A 324 -7.28 -12.21 -5.54
CA HIS A 324 -6.32 -11.13 -5.38
C HIS A 324 -6.63 -9.93 -6.27
N THR A 325 -6.99 -10.14 -7.54
CA THR A 325 -7.32 -9.04 -8.46
C THR A 325 -8.55 -8.26 -7.97
N GLU A 326 -9.57 -8.98 -7.47
CA GLU A 326 -10.84 -8.39 -7.04
C GLU A 326 -10.78 -7.72 -5.67
N HIS A 327 -9.94 -8.23 -4.76
CA HIS A 327 -9.96 -7.81 -3.34
C HIS A 327 -8.64 -7.29 -2.79
N ARG A 328 -7.48 -7.74 -3.30
CA ARG A 328 -6.14 -7.41 -2.76
C ARG A 328 -5.40 -6.34 -3.57
N ASP A 329 -5.49 -6.39 -4.89
CA ASP A 329 -4.64 -5.59 -5.79
C ASP A 329 -5.32 -4.30 -6.27
N ARG A 330 -6.49 -3.97 -5.68
CA ARG A 330 -7.27 -2.75 -5.96
C ARG A 330 -6.91 -1.61 -4.99
N PRO A 331 -7.04 -0.34 -5.40
CA PRO A 331 -6.85 0.80 -4.50
C PRO A 331 -7.71 0.72 -3.23
N MET A 332 -7.14 1.08 -2.08
CA MET A 332 -7.80 1.06 -0.77
C MET A 332 -9.16 1.76 -0.75
N GLU A 333 -9.35 2.86 -1.51
CA GLU A 333 -10.62 3.59 -1.55
C GLU A 333 -11.76 2.75 -2.16
N GLN A 334 -11.42 1.83 -3.06
CA GLN A 334 -12.36 0.89 -3.66
C GLN A 334 -12.68 -0.29 -2.73
N SER A 335 -11.90 -0.47 -1.66
CA SER A 335 -12.17 -1.45 -0.61
C SER A 335 -13.12 -0.92 0.47
N ALA A 336 -13.06 0.39 0.76
CA ALA A 336 -13.91 1.03 1.77
C ALA A 336 -15.40 1.13 1.36
N GLY A 337 -15.69 1.19 0.04
CA GLY A 337 -17.06 1.26 -0.48
C GLY A 337 -17.88 -0.03 -0.39
N THR A 338 -17.31 -1.13 0.13
CA THR A 338 -17.98 -2.43 0.26
C THR A 338 -18.33 -2.85 1.69
N LEU A 339 -18.02 -2.03 2.69
CA LEU A 339 -18.49 -2.26 4.06
C LEU A 339 -19.79 -1.47 4.24
N GLU A 340 -20.93 -2.14 4.11
CA GLU A 340 -22.20 -1.56 4.57
C GLU A 340 -22.05 -1.15 6.05
N PRO A 341 -22.57 0.02 6.46
CA PRO A 341 -22.52 0.43 7.84
C PRO A 341 -23.25 -0.62 8.68
N VAL A 342 -22.52 -1.22 9.62
CA VAL A 342 -23.10 -2.09 10.65
C VAL A 342 -24.14 -1.26 11.39
N ALA A 343 -25.41 -1.60 11.20
CA ALA A 343 -26.49 -1.03 11.98
C ALA A 343 -26.13 -1.26 13.47
N PRO A 344 -26.22 -0.23 14.33
CA PRO A 344 -25.96 -0.41 15.75
C PRO A 344 -26.90 -1.50 16.26
N GLY A 345 -26.31 -2.62 16.69
CA GLY A 345 -27.04 -3.77 17.20
C GLY A 345 -27.96 -3.30 18.32
N THR A 346 -29.25 -3.56 18.17
CA THR A 346 -30.22 -3.48 19.26
C THR A 346 -29.74 -4.42 20.35
N LEU A 347 -29.27 -3.84 21.45
CA LEU A 347 -29.08 -4.56 22.71
C LEU A 347 -30.44 -5.16 23.09
N ASP A 348 -30.50 -6.48 23.05
CA ASP A 348 -31.62 -7.25 23.59
C ASP A 348 -31.65 -7.04 25.12
N PRO A 349 -32.73 -6.45 25.70
CA PRO A 349 -32.79 -6.18 27.14
C PRO A 349 -33.05 -7.43 27.99
N ALA A 350 -33.17 -8.63 27.43
CA ALA A 350 -33.70 -9.79 28.13
C ALA A 350 -32.67 -10.68 28.86
N ALA A 351 -31.45 -10.20 29.13
CA ALA A 351 -30.42 -10.97 29.87
C ALA A 351 -30.07 -10.37 31.25
N ALA A 352 -31.07 -9.82 31.95
CA ALA A 352 -30.95 -9.49 33.36
C ALA A 352 -32.23 -9.91 34.11
N GLY A 353 -32.20 -11.11 34.70
CA GLY A 353 -33.16 -11.55 35.71
C GLY A 353 -33.77 -12.93 35.46
N HIS A 354 -33.08 -13.98 35.89
CA HIS A 354 -33.51 -14.89 36.97
C HIS A 354 -32.45 -15.95 37.28
#